data_AF-A0AAW5GK24-F1
#
_entry.id   AF-A0AAW5GK24-F1
#
_cell.length_a   1.000
_cell.length_b   1.000
_cell.length_c   1.000
_cell.angle_alpha   90.00
_cell.angle_beta   90.00
_cell.angle_gamma   90.00
#
_symmetry.space_group_name_H-M   'P 1'
#
loop_
_entity.id
_entity.type
_entity.pdbx_description
1 polymer ?
#
loop_
_entity_poly.entity_id
_entity_poly.type
_entity_poly.pdbx_seq_one_letter_code
_entity_poly.pdbx_strand_id
1 'polypeptide(L)'
;MTRESNNNANGINRLEPLESTISDTERFKDVANFKLCCPNCNHSFDFGGVVASSDYTVGPNGLQCRKCDHLFTPLQISCQLERCIRSHISLYYAGWIQCDDPTCGNATRQVSVFGKLCLNNGCTGMRYKYSDKMLYNQLLYFDSLFDCEKNKKLELKPLRHTDDGPAAEKLSEASIKALTEQNRRLLEINRSVVQKYLSDC
;
A
#
# COMPACT_ATOMS: atom_id res chain seq x y z
N MET A 1 -26.62 11.38 -52.35
CA MET A 1 -26.86 11.41 -50.89
C MET A 1 -25.82 10.53 -50.21
N THR A 2 -24.68 11.13 -49.91
CA THR A 2 -23.57 10.53 -49.16
C THR A 2 -23.92 10.57 -47.67
N ARG A 3 -23.93 9.40 -47.01
CA ARG A 3 -24.07 9.29 -45.55
C ARG A 3 -22.69 9.36 -44.92
N GLU A 4 -22.50 10.35 -44.06
CA GLU A 4 -21.29 10.57 -43.26
C GLU A 4 -21.12 9.45 -42.23
N SER A 5 -19.94 8.82 -42.25
CA SER A 5 -19.48 7.92 -41.19
C SER A 5 -18.92 8.76 -40.05
N ASN A 6 -19.72 8.93 -38.99
CA ASN A 6 -19.28 9.61 -37.77
C ASN A 6 -18.41 8.65 -36.94
N ASN A 7 -17.10 8.68 -37.18
CA ASN A 7 -16.10 7.94 -36.40
C ASN A 7 -16.00 8.59 -35.01
N ASN A 8 -16.59 7.93 -34.02
CA ASN A 8 -16.52 8.34 -32.63
C ASN A 8 -15.08 8.15 -32.11
N ALA A 9 -14.33 9.24 -32.11
CA ALA A 9 -13.00 9.35 -31.53
C ALA A 9 -13.11 9.34 -30.00
N ASN A 10 -12.84 8.19 -29.37
CA ASN A 10 -12.50 8.13 -27.95
C ASN A 10 -11.74 6.84 -27.66
N GLY A 11 -10.41 6.92 -27.51
CA GLY A 11 -9.65 5.76 -27.04
C GLY A 11 -8.14 5.73 -27.28
N ILE A 12 -7.50 6.78 -27.82
CA ILE A 12 -6.04 6.78 -28.03
C ILE A 12 -5.51 8.18 -27.77
N ASN A 13 -4.91 8.39 -26.59
CA ASN A 13 -4.03 9.50 -26.16
C ASN A 13 -4.29 9.93 -24.71
N ARG A 14 -4.27 8.97 -23.76
CA ARG A 14 -3.88 9.31 -22.40
C ARG A 14 -2.42 8.90 -22.27
N LEU A 15 -1.52 9.85 -22.50
CA LEU A 15 -0.10 9.67 -22.24
C LEU A 15 0.03 9.52 -20.73
N GLU A 16 0.09 8.28 -20.25
CA GLU A 16 0.40 7.99 -18.86
C GLU A 16 1.85 8.44 -18.62
N PRO A 17 2.12 9.28 -17.61
CA PRO A 17 3.48 9.71 -17.32
C PRO A 17 4.38 8.50 -17.08
N LEU A 18 5.64 8.62 -17.47
CA LEU A 18 6.65 7.60 -17.18
C LEU A 18 6.65 7.32 -15.69
N GLU A 19 6.74 6.05 -15.30
CA GLU A 19 6.61 5.65 -13.89
C GLU A 19 7.66 6.29 -12.98
N SER A 20 8.81 6.68 -13.56
CA SER A 20 9.89 7.43 -12.92
C SER A 20 9.52 8.89 -12.58
N THR A 21 8.52 9.45 -13.23
CA THR A 21 8.03 10.83 -13.00
C THR A 21 6.82 10.92 -12.08
N ILE A 22 6.24 9.79 -11.68
CA ILE A 22 5.08 9.77 -10.77
C ILE A 22 5.57 10.03 -9.33
N SER A 23 4.93 10.99 -8.66
CA SER A 23 5.21 11.29 -7.26
C SER A 23 4.80 10.14 -6.33
N ASP A 24 5.48 9.99 -5.19
CA ASP A 24 5.14 8.96 -4.20
C ASP A 24 3.69 9.10 -3.67
N THR A 25 3.17 10.33 -3.62
CA THR A 25 1.79 10.61 -3.23
C THR A 25 0.77 10.03 -4.21
N GLU A 26 1.01 10.15 -5.52
CA GLU A 26 0.16 9.56 -6.54
C GLU A 26 0.36 8.04 -6.63
N ARG A 27 1.61 7.57 -6.57
CA ARG A 27 1.95 6.14 -6.61
C ARG A 27 1.27 5.36 -5.48
N PHE A 28 1.22 5.94 -4.28
CA PHE A 28 0.65 5.31 -3.10
C PHE A 28 -0.81 5.71 -2.83
N LYS A 29 -1.52 6.31 -3.79
CA LYS A 29 -2.91 6.73 -3.58
C LYS A 29 -3.84 5.57 -3.22
N ASP A 30 -3.75 4.48 -3.97
CA ASP A 30 -4.66 3.32 -3.88
C ASP A 30 -4.10 2.15 -3.07
N VAL A 31 -2.91 2.29 -2.47
CA VAL A 31 -2.31 1.24 -1.63
C VAL A 31 -2.98 1.18 -0.26
N ALA A 32 -3.09 -0.03 0.28
CA ALA A 32 -3.62 -0.28 1.61
C ALA A 32 -2.60 0.14 2.69
N ASN A 33 -3.08 0.74 3.77
CA ASN A 33 -2.22 1.09 4.91
C ASN A 33 -1.73 -0.17 5.64
N PHE A 34 -0.55 -0.09 6.25
CA PHE A 34 -0.03 -1.19 7.05
C PHE A 34 -0.74 -1.23 8.41
N LYS A 35 -1.56 -2.26 8.64
CA LYS A 35 -2.28 -2.46 9.90
C LYS A 35 -1.48 -3.30 10.88
N LEU A 36 -1.18 -2.73 12.05
CA LEU A 36 -0.60 -3.44 13.18
C LEU A 36 -1.66 -3.74 14.22
N CYS A 37 -1.54 -4.91 14.83
CA CYS A 37 -2.34 -5.35 15.97
C CYS A 37 -1.43 -5.46 17.20
N CYS A 38 -1.83 -4.83 18.30
CA CYS A 38 -1.11 -4.95 19.56
C CYS A 38 -1.27 -6.37 20.12
N PRO A 39 -0.19 -7.09 20.40
CA PRO A 39 -0.26 -8.46 20.92
C PRO A 39 -0.79 -8.54 22.36
N ASN A 40 -0.77 -7.43 23.11
CA ASN A 40 -1.23 -7.38 24.49
C ASN A 40 -2.73 -7.04 24.63
N CYS A 41 -3.22 -6.03 23.89
CA CYS A 41 -4.60 -5.53 24.01
C CYS A 41 -5.48 -5.72 22.77
N ASN A 42 -4.94 -6.37 21.72
CA ASN A 42 -5.59 -6.63 20.43
C ASN A 42 -6.10 -5.39 19.69
N HIS A 43 -5.70 -4.19 20.11
CA HIS A 43 -6.03 -2.95 19.40
C HIS A 43 -5.32 -2.92 18.04
N SER A 44 -6.09 -2.69 16.98
CA SER A 44 -5.58 -2.61 15.62
C SER A 44 -5.53 -1.17 15.15
N PHE A 45 -4.41 -0.75 14.57
CA PHE A 45 -4.18 0.62 14.10
C PHE A 45 -3.33 0.65 12.84
N ASP A 46 -3.45 1.72 12.06
CA ASP A 46 -2.62 1.95 10.88
C ASP A 46 -1.26 2.53 11.30
N PHE A 47 -0.18 1.93 10.81
CA PHE A 47 1.19 2.39 11.00
C PHE A 47 1.65 3.24 9.81
N GLY A 48 2.11 4.45 10.10
CA GLY A 48 2.52 5.45 9.11
C GLY A 48 3.99 5.85 9.22
N GLY A 49 4.83 5.05 9.88
CA GLY A 49 6.23 5.40 10.16
C GLY A 49 6.39 6.22 11.45
N VAL A 50 7.48 6.99 11.52
CA VAL A 50 7.84 7.87 12.66
C VAL A 50 7.05 9.18 12.58
N VAL A 51 5.74 9.07 12.75
CA VAL A 51 4.79 10.19 12.73
C VAL A 51 3.95 10.22 14.00
N ALA A 52 3.35 11.38 14.27
CA ALA A 52 2.40 11.52 15.37
C ALA A 52 1.13 10.73 15.05
N SER A 53 0.69 9.90 15.98
CA SER A 53 -0.54 9.11 15.87
C SER A 53 -1.27 9.05 17.21
N SER A 54 -2.59 8.92 17.16
CA SER A 54 -3.45 8.71 18.34
C SER A 54 -3.30 7.30 18.92
N ASP A 55 -2.94 6.32 18.09
CA ASP A 55 -2.96 4.91 18.46
C ASP A 55 -1.59 4.37 18.89
N TYR A 56 -0.52 5.03 18.47
CA TYR A 56 0.85 4.61 18.76
C TYR A 56 1.80 5.79 18.97
N THR A 57 2.92 5.51 19.63
CA THR A 57 4.05 6.43 19.76
C THR A 57 5.32 5.71 19.35
N VAL A 58 6.21 6.40 18.67
CA VAL A 58 7.59 5.95 18.50
C VAL A 58 8.43 6.64 19.57
N GLY A 59 8.89 5.89 20.56
CA GLY A 59 9.82 6.35 21.58
C GLY A 59 11.26 5.98 21.24
N PRO A 60 12.23 6.35 22.09
CA PRO A 60 13.63 5.98 21.92
C PRO A 60 13.88 4.46 21.91
N ASN A 61 13.00 3.71 22.58
CA ASN A 61 13.13 2.27 22.77
C ASN A 61 12.32 1.44 21.75
N GLY A 62 11.57 2.08 20.84
CA GLY A 62 10.72 1.37 19.88
C GLY A 62 9.32 1.95 19.72
N LEU A 63 8.49 1.18 19.02
CA LEU A 63 7.06 1.44 18.85
C LEU A 63 6.29 1.05 20.12
N GLN A 64 5.44 1.94 20.62
CA GLN A 64 4.61 1.74 21.79
C GLN A 64 3.13 1.91 21.45
N CYS A 65 2.27 1.03 21.97
CA CYS A 65 0.82 1.17 21.86
C CYS A 65 0.29 2.22 22.84
N ARG A 66 -0.54 3.17 22.40
CA ARG A 66 -1.15 4.19 23.28
C ARG A 66 -2.23 3.67 24.21
N LYS A 67 -2.86 2.53 23.88
CA LYS A 67 -3.98 1.98 24.65
C LYS A 67 -3.54 1.21 25.89
N CYS A 68 -2.37 0.58 25.85
CA CYS A 68 -1.90 -0.31 26.93
C CYS A 68 -0.41 -0.16 27.24
N ASP A 69 0.25 0.84 26.67
CA ASP A 69 1.68 1.15 26.84
C ASP A 69 2.65 0.01 26.51
N HIS A 70 2.18 -1.03 25.82
CA HIS A 70 3.00 -2.17 25.39
C HIS A 70 4.03 -1.74 24.36
N LEU A 71 5.31 -2.05 24.63
CA LEU A 71 6.43 -1.86 23.71
C LEU A 71 6.54 -3.05 22.76
N PHE A 72 6.46 -2.78 21.46
CA PHE A 72 6.59 -3.80 20.43
C PHE A 72 8.03 -4.26 20.32
N THR A 73 8.22 -5.57 20.33
CA THR A 73 9.52 -6.16 19.98
C THR A 73 9.71 -6.13 18.45
N PRO A 74 10.95 -6.12 17.93
CA PRO A 74 11.20 -6.17 16.49
C PRO A 74 10.48 -7.34 15.82
N LEU A 75 10.48 -8.52 16.45
CA LEU A 75 9.81 -9.72 15.95
C LEU A 75 8.29 -9.52 15.82
N GLN A 76 7.65 -8.85 16.78
CA GLN A 76 6.20 -8.60 16.75
C GLN A 76 5.78 -7.73 15.56
N ILE A 77 6.65 -6.80 15.13
CA ILE A 77 6.41 -5.96 13.95
C ILE A 77 6.72 -6.76 12.68
N SER A 78 7.88 -7.40 12.62
CA SER A 78 8.35 -8.12 11.44
C SER A 78 7.42 -9.30 11.06
N CYS A 79 6.93 -10.07 12.03
CA CYS A 79 5.98 -11.15 11.75
C CYS A 79 4.64 -10.64 11.20
N GLN A 80 4.16 -9.50 11.70
CA GLN A 80 2.92 -8.89 11.21
C GLN A 80 3.10 -8.30 9.81
N LEU A 81 4.25 -7.69 9.54
CA LEU A 81 4.64 -7.20 8.23
C LEU A 81 4.73 -8.33 7.21
N GLU A 82 5.45 -9.41 7.54
CA GLU A 82 5.58 -10.58 6.66
C GLU A 82 4.22 -11.24 6.40
N ARG A 83 3.37 -11.37 7.43
CA ARG A 83 2.00 -11.86 7.26
C ARG A 83 1.18 -10.96 6.32
N CYS A 84 1.28 -9.64 6.47
CA CYS A 84 0.56 -8.69 5.62
C CYS A 84 1.01 -8.80 4.15
N ILE A 85 2.32 -8.81 3.91
CA ILE A 85 2.91 -8.98 2.58
C ILE A 85 2.44 -10.28 1.93
N ARG A 86 2.53 -11.41 2.65
CA ARG A 86 2.08 -12.71 2.14
C ARG A 86 0.59 -12.75 1.84
N SER A 87 -0.23 -11.99 2.57
CA SER A 87 -1.66 -11.85 2.27
C SER A 87 -1.89 -11.12 0.95
N HIS A 88 -1.14 -10.06 0.67
CA HIS A 88 -1.20 -9.35 -0.62
C HIS A 88 -0.71 -10.22 -1.78
N ILE A 89 0.40 -10.93 -1.60
CA ILE A 89 0.91 -11.89 -2.59
C ILE A 89 -0.12 -13.00 -2.86
N SER A 90 -0.74 -13.55 -1.80
CA SER A 90 -1.80 -14.55 -1.96
C SER A 90 -3.03 -14.00 -2.69
N LEU A 91 -3.38 -12.73 -2.50
CA LEU A 91 -4.48 -12.09 -3.22
C LEU A 91 -4.15 -11.91 -4.71
N TYR A 92 -2.89 -11.56 -5.03
CA TYR A 92 -2.41 -11.47 -6.41
C TYR A 92 -2.49 -12.82 -7.12
N TYR A 93 -1.92 -13.87 -6.51
CA TYR A 93 -1.96 -15.23 -7.07
C TYR A 93 -3.35 -15.90 -7.01
N ALA A 94 -4.32 -15.31 -6.30
CA ALA A 94 -5.71 -15.76 -6.42
C ALA A 94 -6.24 -15.57 -7.85
N GLY A 95 -5.65 -14.67 -8.64
CA GLY A 95 -5.89 -14.56 -10.08
C GLY A 95 -7.29 -14.06 -10.43
N TRP A 96 -7.87 -13.19 -9.59
CA TRP A 96 -9.17 -12.60 -9.88
C TRP A 96 -9.09 -11.67 -11.08
N ILE A 97 -9.96 -11.89 -12.05
CA ILE A 97 -10.13 -11.06 -13.24
C ILE A 97 -11.55 -10.47 -13.29
N GLN A 98 -11.70 -9.29 -13.88
CA GLN A 98 -12.96 -8.54 -13.99
C GLN A 98 -13.17 -8.05 -15.44
N CYS A 99 -14.39 -8.10 -15.99
CA CYS A 99 -14.68 -7.50 -17.32
C CYS A 99 -14.48 -5.98 -17.24
N ASP A 100 -13.94 -5.40 -18.30
CA ASP A 100 -13.73 -3.95 -18.37
C ASP A 100 -15.05 -3.17 -18.50
N ASP A 101 -16.07 -3.81 -19.10
CA ASP A 101 -17.39 -3.24 -19.29
C ASP A 101 -18.18 -3.18 -17.96
N PRO A 102 -18.56 -1.98 -17.48
CA PRO A 102 -19.32 -1.82 -16.25
C PRO A 102 -20.73 -2.41 -16.33
N THR A 103 -21.29 -2.62 -17.52
CA THR A 103 -22.61 -3.26 -17.69
C THR A 103 -22.54 -4.77 -17.51
N CYS A 104 -21.38 -5.38 -17.80
CA CYS A 104 -21.16 -6.81 -17.59
C CYS A 104 -20.80 -7.12 -16.14
N GLY A 105 -19.80 -6.42 -15.59
CA GLY A 105 -19.39 -6.56 -14.19
C GLY A 105 -18.88 -7.96 -13.78
N ASN A 106 -18.73 -8.90 -14.72
CA ASN A 106 -18.32 -10.28 -14.43
C ASN A 106 -16.96 -10.31 -13.72
N ALA A 107 -16.87 -11.03 -12.60
CA ALA A 107 -15.65 -11.25 -11.85
C ALA A 107 -15.46 -12.74 -11.60
N THR A 108 -14.35 -13.29 -12.09
CA THR A 108 -14.07 -14.73 -12.05
C THR A 108 -12.59 -14.99 -11.84
N ARG A 109 -12.24 -16.25 -11.56
CA ARG A 109 -10.87 -16.77 -11.56
C ARG A 109 -10.57 -17.64 -12.78
N GLN A 110 -11.58 -17.91 -13.60
CA GLN A 110 -11.44 -18.68 -14.82
C GLN A 110 -10.92 -17.79 -15.94
N VAL A 111 -9.77 -18.16 -16.51
CA VAL A 111 -9.15 -17.44 -17.62
C VAL A 111 -9.52 -18.14 -18.93
N SER A 112 -10.00 -17.38 -19.91
CA SER A 112 -10.23 -17.89 -21.27
C SER A 112 -8.90 -18.33 -21.90
N VAL A 113 -8.93 -19.31 -22.81
CA VAL A 113 -7.75 -19.68 -23.62
C VAL A 113 -7.24 -18.49 -24.43
N PHE A 114 -8.14 -17.55 -24.78
CA PHE A 114 -7.80 -16.30 -25.46
C PHE A 114 -7.34 -15.17 -24.51
N GLY A 115 -7.09 -15.49 -23.23
CA GLY A 115 -6.51 -14.60 -22.22
C GLY A 115 -7.44 -13.46 -21.79
N LYS A 116 -7.57 -12.42 -22.62
CA LYS A 116 -8.30 -11.18 -22.33
C LYS A 116 -9.77 -11.20 -22.77
N LEU A 117 -10.26 -12.32 -23.27
CA LEU A 117 -11.67 -12.44 -23.67
C LEU A 117 -12.55 -12.71 -22.44
N CYS A 118 -13.62 -11.93 -22.30
CA CYS A 118 -14.61 -12.18 -21.26
C CYS A 118 -15.37 -13.48 -21.55
N LEU A 119 -15.79 -14.17 -20.49
CA LEU A 119 -16.59 -15.40 -20.60
C LEU A 119 -18.06 -15.12 -20.96
N ASN A 120 -18.53 -13.88 -20.83
CA ASN A 120 -19.87 -13.50 -21.26
C ASN A 120 -19.88 -13.20 -22.77
N ASN A 121 -20.83 -13.79 -23.48
CA ASN A 121 -21.02 -13.58 -24.91
C ASN A 121 -21.25 -12.10 -25.21
N GLY A 122 -20.40 -11.53 -26.06
CA GLY A 122 -20.47 -10.12 -26.46
C GLY A 122 -19.73 -9.12 -25.56
N CYS A 123 -19.12 -9.53 -24.44
CA CYS A 123 -18.21 -8.65 -23.66
C CYS A 123 -16.78 -8.80 -24.19
N THR A 124 -16.08 -7.68 -24.36
CA THR A 124 -14.67 -7.65 -24.73
C THR A 124 -13.85 -7.12 -23.55
N GLY A 125 -12.73 -7.77 -23.26
CA GLY A 125 -11.78 -7.32 -22.24
C GLY A 125 -11.95 -7.98 -20.87
N MET A 126 -10.83 -8.43 -20.32
CA MET A 126 -10.70 -8.86 -18.93
C MET A 126 -9.39 -8.28 -18.41
N ARG A 127 -9.41 -7.77 -17.18
CA ARG A 127 -8.22 -7.29 -16.47
C ARG A 127 -8.10 -7.97 -15.12
N TYR A 128 -6.87 -8.13 -14.62
CA TYR A 128 -6.66 -8.54 -13.24
C TYR A 128 -7.20 -7.48 -12.29
N LYS A 129 -7.99 -7.92 -11.31
CA LYS A 129 -8.54 -7.06 -10.27
C LYS A 129 -7.44 -6.53 -9.34
N TYR A 130 -6.40 -7.34 -9.13
CA TYR A 130 -5.20 -6.95 -8.41
C TYR A 130 -4.00 -7.21 -9.30
N SER A 131 -3.49 -6.15 -9.92
CA SER A 131 -2.38 -6.25 -10.87
C SER A 131 -1.03 -6.37 -10.17
N ASP A 132 -0.04 -6.84 -10.92
CA ASP A 132 1.38 -6.80 -10.57
C ASP A 132 1.83 -5.39 -10.14
N LYS A 133 1.43 -4.36 -10.88
CA LYS A 133 1.70 -2.95 -10.54
C LYS A 133 1.12 -2.56 -9.19
N MET A 134 -0.11 -2.99 -8.87
CA MET A 134 -0.71 -2.71 -7.56
C MET A 134 0.04 -3.42 -6.43
N LEU A 135 0.49 -4.66 -6.64
CA LEU A 135 1.29 -5.39 -5.67
C LEU A 135 2.67 -4.72 -5.49
N TYR A 136 3.35 -4.38 -6.58
CA TYR A 136 4.65 -3.70 -6.53
C TYR A 136 4.57 -2.36 -5.80
N ASN A 137 3.59 -1.52 -6.12
CA ASN A 137 3.36 -0.25 -5.42
C ASN A 137 3.02 -0.46 -3.92
N GLN A 138 2.32 -1.54 -3.58
CA GLN A 138 2.04 -1.91 -2.19
C GLN A 138 3.32 -2.25 -1.42
N LEU A 139 4.24 -3.01 -2.04
CA LEU A 139 5.53 -3.34 -1.43
C LEU A 139 6.44 -2.12 -1.32
N LEU A 140 6.49 -1.25 -2.34
CA LEU A 140 7.22 0.02 -2.27
C LEU A 140 6.67 0.95 -1.18
N TYR A 141 5.35 0.96 -0.98
CA TYR A 141 4.74 1.68 0.13
C TYR A 141 5.22 1.10 1.48
N PHE A 142 5.20 -0.22 1.65
CA PHE A 142 5.72 -0.83 2.88
C PHE A 142 7.21 -0.55 3.10
N ASP A 143 8.05 -0.57 2.06
CA ASP A 143 9.47 -0.19 2.17
C ASP A 143 9.62 1.27 2.63
N SER A 144 8.81 2.17 2.08
CA SER A 144 8.86 3.60 2.40
C SER A 144 8.61 3.87 3.89
N LEU A 145 7.71 3.11 4.54
CA LEU A 145 7.40 3.27 5.96
C LEU A 145 8.62 3.03 6.86
N PHE A 146 9.56 2.19 6.41
CA PHE A 146 10.78 1.84 7.14
C PHE A 146 12.04 2.49 6.56
N ASP A 147 11.92 3.35 5.55
CA ASP A 147 13.05 4.10 5.02
C ASP A 147 13.40 5.27 5.95
N CYS A 148 14.59 5.23 6.55
CA CYS A 148 15.06 6.26 7.48
C CYS A 148 15.11 7.65 6.84
N GLU A 149 15.52 7.77 5.59
CA GLU A 149 15.64 9.06 4.92
C GLU A 149 14.27 9.64 4.58
N LYS A 150 13.32 8.80 4.12
CA LYS A 150 11.94 9.25 3.88
C LYS A 150 11.23 9.67 5.17
N ASN A 151 11.47 8.95 6.27
CA ASN A 151 10.98 9.32 7.59
C ASN A 151 11.54 10.69 8.03
N LYS A 152 12.85 10.91 7.89
CA LYS A 152 13.51 12.18 8.24
C LYS A 152 13.03 13.37 7.40
N LYS A 153 12.68 13.13 6.12
CA LYS A 153 12.20 14.16 5.19
C LYS A 153 10.68 14.37 5.20
N LEU A 154 9.94 13.57 5.97
CA LEU A 154 8.47 13.63 6.03
C LEU A 154 7.79 13.38 4.67
N GLU A 155 8.38 12.52 3.85
CA GLU A 155 7.89 12.18 2.50
C GLU A 155 6.89 11.00 2.50
N LEU A 156 6.48 10.55 3.69
CA LEU A 156 5.56 9.42 3.83
C LEU A 156 4.13 9.80 3.49
N LYS A 157 3.38 8.84 2.94
CA LYS A 157 1.92 8.97 2.76
C LYS A 157 1.27 9.25 4.13
N PRO A 158 0.53 10.36 4.30
CA PRO A 158 -0.12 10.65 5.56
C PRO A 158 -1.18 9.61 5.86
N LEU A 159 -1.28 9.20 7.13
CA LEU A 159 -2.40 8.41 7.62
C LEU A 159 -3.67 9.25 7.49
N ARG A 160 -4.71 8.68 6.88
CA ARG A 160 -6.03 9.29 6.91
C ARG A 160 -6.59 9.09 8.31
N HIS A 161 -6.60 10.13 9.13
CA HIS A 161 -7.33 10.09 10.39
C HIS A 161 -8.82 9.94 10.05
N THR A 162 -9.48 8.93 10.62
CA THR A 162 -10.94 8.94 10.73
C THR A 162 -11.29 10.11 11.63
N ASP A 163 -12.17 11.00 11.18
CA ASP A 163 -12.47 12.35 11.72
C ASP A 163 -12.93 12.44 13.20
N ASP A 164 -12.82 11.38 14.00
CA ASP A 164 -13.40 11.28 15.35
C ASP A 164 -12.36 11.29 16.50
N GLY A 165 -11.06 11.46 16.22
CA GLY A 165 -9.99 11.43 17.22
C GLY A 165 -9.31 12.78 17.47
N PRO A 166 -8.85 13.09 18.69
CA PRO A 166 -8.03 14.27 18.93
C PRO A 166 -6.77 14.19 18.06
N ALA A 167 -6.54 15.24 17.27
CA ALA A 167 -5.36 15.33 16.40
C ALA A 167 -4.10 15.15 17.26
N ALA A 168 -3.32 14.11 16.96
CA ALA A 168 -2.07 13.87 17.65
C ALA A 168 -1.15 15.09 17.45
N GLU A 169 -0.55 15.57 18.55
CA GLU A 169 0.34 16.72 18.50
C GLU A 169 1.51 16.43 17.54
N LYS A 170 1.69 17.29 16.54
CA LYS A 170 2.68 17.08 15.48
C LYS A 170 4.07 17.01 16.11
N LEU A 171 4.80 15.93 15.82
CA LEU A 171 6.20 15.80 16.23
C LEU A 171 7.04 16.86 15.50
N SER A 172 7.97 17.49 16.22
CA SER A 172 8.93 18.41 15.60
C SER A 172 9.86 17.66 14.65
N GLU A 173 10.34 18.33 13.60
CA GLU A 173 11.28 17.74 12.63
C GLU A 173 12.55 17.20 13.33
N ALA A 174 13.06 17.93 14.34
CA ALA A 174 14.20 17.49 15.14
C ALA A 174 13.90 16.21 15.93
N SER A 175 12.71 16.09 16.51
CA SER A 175 12.27 14.88 17.20
C SER A 175 12.17 13.69 16.26
N ILE A 176 11.64 13.87 15.05
CA ILE A 176 11.51 12.80 14.05
C ILE A 176 12.89 12.32 13.61
N LYS A 177 13.83 13.24 13.36
CA LYS A 177 15.22 12.88 13.04
C LYS A 177 15.89 12.08 14.16
N ALA A 178 15.74 12.53 15.41
CA ALA A 178 16.30 11.85 16.57
C ALA A 178 15.70 10.45 16.78
N LEU A 179 14.37 10.34 16.74
CA LEU A 179 13.65 9.07 16.91
C LEU A 179 13.96 8.08 15.79
N THR A 180 14.08 8.57 14.55
CA THR A 180 14.47 7.74 13.41
C THR A 180 15.87 7.15 13.61
N GLU A 181 16.82 7.95 14.08
CA GLU A 181 18.19 7.49 14.31
C GLU A 181 18.27 6.51 15.50
N GLN A 182 17.55 6.78 16.58
CA GLN A 182 17.46 5.88 17.74
C GLN A 182 16.85 4.52 17.37
N ASN A 183 15.88 4.51 16.45
CA ASN A 183 15.20 3.31 15.99
C ASN A 183 15.75 2.74 14.68
N ARG A 184 16.91 3.23 14.19
CA ARG A 184 17.51 2.84 12.91
C ARG A 184 17.53 1.32 12.70
N ARG A 185 18.03 0.59 13.70
CA ARG A 185 18.13 -0.87 13.64
C ARG A 185 16.76 -1.54 13.44
N LEU A 186 15.72 -1.04 14.13
CA LEU A 186 14.36 -1.58 13.98
C LEU A 186 13.82 -1.32 12.57
N LEU A 187 14.05 -0.12 12.05
CA LEU A 187 13.64 0.26 10.69
C LEU A 187 14.36 -0.60 9.64
N GLU A 188 15.69 -0.76 9.75
CA GLU A 188 16.49 -1.57 8.83
C GLU A 188 16.09 -3.04 8.82
N ILE A 189 15.80 -3.64 9.98
CA ILE A 189 15.30 -5.03 10.07
C ILE A 189 13.98 -5.16 9.32
N ASN A 190 13.00 -4.29 9.59
CA ASN A 190 11.71 -4.39 8.92
C ASN A 190 11.80 -4.06 7.42
N ARG A 191 12.68 -3.14 7.05
CA ARG A 191 12.99 -2.85 5.65
C ARG A 191 13.55 -4.09 4.94
N SER A 192 14.47 -4.82 5.56
CA SER A 192 15.04 -6.06 4.99
C SER A 192 13.98 -7.13 4.72
N VAL A 193 12.93 -7.20 5.55
CA VAL A 193 11.80 -8.10 5.33
C VAL A 193 11.05 -7.73 4.05
N VAL A 194 10.83 -6.44 3.79
CA VAL A 194 10.20 -5.99 2.54
C VAL A 194 11.11 -6.23 1.34
N GLN A 195 12.41 -5.92 1.49
CA GLN A 195 13.40 -6.07 0.42
C GLN A 195 13.54 -7.51 -0.07
N LYS A 196 13.43 -8.50 0.82
CA LYS A 196 13.35 -9.92 0.45
C LYS A 196 12.28 -10.22 -0.58
N TYR A 197 11.13 -9.53 -0.53
CA TYR A 197 10.05 -9.74 -1.50
C TYR A 197 10.19 -8.85 -2.73
N LEU A 198 10.75 -7.65 -2.59
CA LEU A 198 11.03 -6.76 -3.72
C LEU A 198 12.15 -7.29 -4.62
N SER A 199 13.13 -8.02 -4.09
CA SER A 199 14.18 -8.67 -4.91
C SER A 199 13.64 -9.79 -5.79
N ASP A 200 12.52 -10.37 -5.38
CA ASP A 200 11.88 -11.51 -6.04
C ASP A 200 10.73 -11.08 -6.99
N CYS A 201 10.35 -9.79 -6.97
CA CYS A 201 9.33 -9.18 -7.84
C CYS A 201 9.96 -8.57 -9.08
#